data_AF-A0A7K4GK92-F1
#
_entry.id   AF-A0A7K4GK92-F1
#
_cell.length_a   1.000
_cell.length_b   1.000
_cell.length_c   1.000
_cell.angle_alpha   90.00
_cell.angle_beta   90.00
_cell.angle_gamma   90.00
#
_symmetry.space_group_name_H-M   'P 1'
#
loop_
_entity.id
_entity.type
_entity.pdbx_description
1 polymer ?
#
loop_
_entity_poly.entity_id
_entity_poly.type
_entity_poly.pdbx_seq_one_letter_code
_entity_poly.pdbx_strand_id
1 'polypeptide(L)'
;MYSEHADTRYYNTNENITIQQLQFFHQKDLANKNDIQHSYVKAFFLHHLLDYFSETRVDINNIDLVFEKYLQNKVIIEITDSEGNSITFKEDIKEIFELLKNNKKELYEDLKGKYKLKSKNSVL
;
A
#
# COMPACT_ATOMS: atom_id res chain seq x y z
N MET A 1 -10.36 48.83 0.33
CA MET A 1 -10.79 48.08 -0.87
C MET A 1 -9.83 46.91 -0.99
N TYR A 2 -10.36 45.69 -0.84
CA TYR A 2 -9.82 44.32 -0.94
C TYR A 2 -8.42 44.12 -1.57
N SER A 3 -7.60 43.13 -1.20
CA SER A 3 -7.91 41.85 -0.54
C SER A 3 -6.67 41.26 0.15
N GLU A 4 -6.85 40.75 1.36
CA GLU A 4 -5.99 39.74 1.98
C GLU A 4 -6.15 38.42 1.22
N HIS A 5 -5.10 37.97 0.54
CA HIS A 5 -4.93 36.55 0.22
C HIS A 5 -3.51 36.15 0.55
N ALA A 6 -3.25 36.00 1.86
CA ALA A 6 -2.24 35.06 2.31
C ALA A 6 -2.68 33.68 1.83
N ASP A 7 -2.13 33.22 0.71
CA ASP A 7 -2.29 31.87 0.19
C ASP A 7 -1.60 30.92 1.18
N THR A 8 -2.37 30.51 2.18
CA THR A 8 -2.00 29.50 3.17
C THR A 8 -1.84 28.15 2.47
N ARG A 9 -0.73 27.96 1.77
CA ARG A 9 -0.23 26.65 1.36
C ARG A 9 0.36 25.92 2.57
N TYR A 10 -0.48 25.67 3.57
CA TYR A 10 -0.25 24.57 4.49
C TYR A 10 -0.78 23.30 3.81
N TYR A 11 -0.13 22.90 2.72
CA TYR A 11 -0.35 21.59 2.13
C TYR A 11 0.44 20.55 2.92
N ASN A 12 -0.31 19.62 3.48
CA ASN A 12 0.06 18.42 4.19
C ASN A 12 1.28 17.73 3.53
N THR A 13 2.49 17.96 4.06
CA THR A 13 3.76 17.48 3.49
C THR A 13 3.84 15.96 3.35
N ASN A 14 3.06 15.20 4.14
CA ASN A 14 3.03 13.74 4.10
C ASN A 14 2.24 13.18 2.91
N GLU A 15 1.12 13.80 2.51
CA GLU A 15 0.37 13.37 1.31
C GLU A 15 1.23 13.52 0.05
N ASN A 16 2.15 14.48 0.05
CA ASN A 16 3.07 14.70 -1.07
C ASN A 16 4.09 13.55 -1.22
N ILE A 17 4.63 13.03 -0.11
CA ILE A 17 5.66 11.98 -0.15
C ILE A 17 5.09 10.67 -0.70
N THR A 18 3.91 10.26 -0.25
CA THR A 18 3.27 9.03 -0.72
C THR A 18 2.96 9.09 -2.22
N ILE A 19 2.47 10.24 -2.70
CA ILE A 19 2.24 10.46 -4.14
C ILE A 19 3.56 10.38 -4.92
N GLN A 20 4.62 11.04 -4.45
CA GLN A 20 5.94 11.00 -5.09
C GLN A 20 6.50 9.57 -5.16
N GLN A 21 6.38 8.79 -4.09
CA GLN A 21 6.82 7.39 -4.06
C GLN A 21 6.04 6.55 -5.07
N LEU A 22 4.72 6.71 -5.12
CA LEU A 22 3.86 5.97 -6.03
C LEU A 22 4.13 6.34 -7.50
N GLN A 23 4.35 7.63 -7.79
CA GLN A 23 4.81 8.10 -9.10
C GLN A 23 6.17 7.49 -9.47
N PHE A 24 7.13 7.49 -8.55
CA PHE A 24 8.45 6.90 -8.77
C PHE A 24 8.36 5.40 -9.07
N PHE A 25 7.59 4.64 -8.29
CA PHE A 25 7.41 3.21 -8.51
C PHE A 25 6.70 2.91 -9.82
N HIS A 26 5.67 3.68 -10.16
CA HIS A 26 5.00 3.54 -11.44
C HIS A 26 5.95 3.80 -12.63
N GLN A 27 6.80 4.84 -12.54
CA GLN A 27 7.82 5.09 -13.56
C GLN A 27 8.85 3.96 -13.66
N LYS A 28 9.21 3.34 -12.53
CA LYS A 28 10.11 2.16 -12.51
C LYS A 28 9.48 0.97 -13.21
N ASP A 29 8.20 0.71 -12.96
CA ASP A 29 7.43 -0.34 -13.65
C ASP A 29 7.41 -0.10 -15.17
N LEU A 30 7.14 1.14 -15.61
CA LEU A 30 7.14 1.49 -17.04
C LEU A 30 8.52 1.34 -17.70
N ALA A 31 9.59 1.63 -16.98
CA ALA A 31 10.95 1.54 -17.49
C ALA A 31 11.46 0.09 -17.60
N ASN A 32 10.87 -0.85 -16.86
CA ASN A 32 11.31 -2.23 -16.80
C ASN A 32 10.58 -3.12 -17.81
N LYS A 33 11.21 -3.35 -18.96
CA LYS A 33 10.63 -4.15 -20.07
C LYS A 33 10.39 -5.63 -19.74
N ASN A 34 10.97 -6.13 -18.66
CA ASN A 34 10.87 -7.53 -18.24
C ASN A 34 10.00 -7.70 -16.99
N ASP A 35 9.37 -6.62 -16.50
CA ASP A 35 8.63 -6.68 -15.26
C ASP A 35 7.28 -7.39 -15.44
N ILE A 36 6.89 -8.12 -14.41
CA ILE A 36 5.50 -8.54 -14.24
C ILE A 36 4.73 -7.26 -13.99
N GLN A 37 3.64 -7.05 -14.72
CA GLN A 37 2.85 -5.83 -14.70
C GLN A 37 2.69 -5.27 -13.28
N HIS A 38 3.25 -4.08 -13.06
CA HIS A 38 3.18 -3.28 -11.83
C HIS A 38 3.84 -3.90 -10.58
N SER A 39 4.99 -4.57 -10.69
CA SER A 39 5.63 -5.22 -9.54
C SER A 39 6.02 -4.23 -8.43
N TYR A 40 6.54 -3.04 -8.78
CA TYR A 40 6.94 -2.03 -7.79
C TYR A 40 5.72 -1.40 -7.13
N VAL A 41 4.72 -1.01 -7.91
CA VAL A 41 3.44 -0.49 -7.40
C VAL A 41 2.75 -1.52 -6.50
N LYS A 42 2.74 -2.80 -6.90
CA LYS A 42 2.15 -3.87 -6.09
C LYS A 42 2.90 -4.08 -4.78
N ALA A 43 4.23 -4.06 -4.80
CA ALA A 43 5.04 -4.14 -3.60
C ALA A 43 4.74 -2.97 -2.64
N PHE A 44 4.60 -1.75 -3.17
CA PHE A 44 4.23 -0.58 -2.40
C PHE A 44 2.90 -0.78 -1.67
N PHE A 45 1.83 -1.18 -2.38
CA PHE A 45 0.52 -1.40 -1.76
C PHE A 45 0.50 -2.60 -0.82
N LEU A 46 1.24 -3.67 -1.13
CA LEU A 46 1.38 -4.82 -0.25
C LEU A 46 2.00 -4.41 1.09
N HIS A 47 3.10 -3.64 1.06
CA HIS A 47 3.73 -3.15 2.28
C HIS A 47 2.78 -2.28 3.11
N HIS A 48 2.14 -1.30 2.46
CA HIS A 48 1.17 -0.43 3.13
C HIS A 48 0.00 -1.22 3.75
N LEU A 49 -0.48 -2.26 3.07
CA LEU A 49 -1.55 -3.11 3.57
C LEU A 49 -1.09 -3.98 4.75
N LEU A 50 0.13 -4.53 4.70
CA LEU A 50 0.73 -5.30 5.81
C LEU A 50 1.01 -4.43 7.05
N ASP A 51 1.44 -3.20 6.85
CA ASP A 51 1.58 -2.22 7.93
C ASP A 51 0.21 -1.93 8.54
N TYR A 52 -0.82 -1.74 7.70
CA TYR A 52 -2.20 -1.59 8.17
C TYR A 52 -2.70 -2.79 8.98
N PHE A 53 -2.38 -4.02 8.57
CA PHE A 53 -2.66 -5.24 9.35
C PHE A 53 -1.96 -5.24 10.73
N SER A 54 -0.75 -4.68 10.81
CA SER A 54 0.07 -4.68 12.02
C SER A 54 -0.32 -3.56 12.99
N GLU A 55 -0.70 -2.41 12.45
CA GLU A 55 -1.05 -1.21 13.22
C GLU A 55 -2.50 -1.23 13.72
N THR A 56 -3.40 -1.88 12.97
CA THR A 56 -4.80 -1.90 13.33
C THR A 56 -5.19 -3.11 14.17
N ARG A 57 -6.12 -2.92 15.11
CA ARG A 57 -6.74 -4.00 15.90
C ARG A 57 -7.87 -4.70 15.15
N VAL A 58 -7.98 -4.50 13.82
CA VAL A 58 -9.03 -5.14 13.03
C VAL A 58 -8.78 -6.64 13.09
N ASP A 59 -9.85 -7.41 13.35
CA ASP A 59 -9.73 -8.86 13.37
C ASP A 59 -9.32 -9.34 11.97
N ILE A 60 -8.06 -9.75 11.87
CA ILE A 60 -7.45 -10.24 10.65
C ILE A 60 -8.22 -11.45 10.09
N ASN A 61 -8.96 -12.20 10.93
CA ASN A 61 -9.85 -13.29 10.50
C ASN A 61 -10.97 -12.82 9.56
N ASN A 62 -11.29 -11.52 9.59
CA ASN A 62 -12.20 -10.86 8.68
C ASN A 62 -11.41 -9.97 7.70
N ILE A 63 -10.68 -10.63 6.80
CA ILE A 63 -9.83 -9.99 5.79
C ILE A 63 -10.61 -9.01 4.90
N ASP A 64 -11.86 -9.32 4.58
CA ASP A 64 -12.75 -8.45 3.80
C ASP A 64 -13.01 -7.12 4.54
N LEU A 65 -13.25 -7.17 5.86
CA LEU A 65 -13.39 -5.97 6.69
C LEU A 65 -12.10 -5.15 6.77
N VAL A 66 -10.94 -5.81 6.85
CA VAL A 66 -9.64 -5.11 6.84
C VAL A 66 -9.49 -4.30 5.56
N PHE A 67 -9.84 -4.89 4.42
CA PHE A 67 -9.73 -4.25 3.12
C PHE A 67 -10.69 -3.09 2.93
N GLU A 68 -11.95 -3.25 3.32
CA GLU A 68 -12.91 -2.15 3.32
C GLU A 68 -12.41 -0.98 4.16
N LYS A 69 -11.85 -1.26 5.34
CA LYS A 69 -11.31 -0.24 6.23
C LYS A 69 -10.04 0.40 5.68
N TYR A 70 -9.17 -0.37 5.06
CA TYR A 70 -7.98 0.11 4.37
C TYR A 70 -8.35 1.11 3.27
N LEU A 71 -9.31 0.77 2.40
CA LEU A 71 -9.79 1.68 1.36
C LEU A 71 -10.48 2.94 1.93
N GLN A 72 -11.23 2.80 3.03
CA GLN A 72 -11.90 3.92 3.70
C GLN A 72 -10.90 4.92 4.33
N ASN A 73 -9.71 4.48 4.72
CA ASN A 73 -8.68 5.32 5.33
C ASN A 73 -7.88 6.16 4.32
N LYS A 74 -8.48 6.47 3.15
CA LYS A 74 -7.94 7.34 2.11
C LYS A 74 -6.58 6.89 1.57
N VAL A 75 -6.41 5.59 1.33
CA VAL A 75 -5.28 5.10 0.54
C VAL A 75 -5.29 5.80 -0.82
N ILE A 76 -4.13 6.30 -1.25
CA ILE A 76 -3.98 6.95 -2.54
C ILE A 76 -4.02 5.85 -3.61
N ILE A 77 -5.18 5.68 -4.22
CA ILE A 77 -5.45 4.67 -5.27
C ILE A 77 -5.38 5.26 -6.69
N GLU A 78 -5.13 6.56 -6.78
CA GLU A 78 -5.10 7.31 -8.03
C GLU A 78 -4.04 8.41 -7.94
N ILE A 79 -3.27 8.56 -9.01
CA ILE A 79 -2.30 9.65 -9.19
C ILE A 79 -2.50 10.29 -10.55
N THR A 80 -1.98 11.51 -10.70
CA THR A 80 -1.84 12.15 -11.99
C THR A 80 -0.40 12.00 -12.48
N ASP A 81 -0.22 11.63 -13.74
CA ASP A 81 1.10 11.59 -14.37
C ASP A 81 1.59 12.98 -14.81
N SER A 82 2.77 13.02 -15.42
CA SER A 82 3.36 14.26 -15.94
C SER A 82 2.62 14.86 -17.14
N GLU A 83 1.75 14.09 -17.80
CA GLU A 83 0.94 14.52 -18.94
C GLU A 83 -0.47 14.97 -18.52
N GLY A 84 -0.82 14.83 -17.24
CA GLY A 84 -2.13 15.16 -16.71
C GLY A 84 -3.14 14.01 -16.77
N ASN A 85 -2.72 12.80 -17.14
CA ASN A 85 -3.59 11.63 -17.16
C ASN A 85 -3.78 11.06 -15.75
N SER A 86 -4.99 10.63 -15.45
CA SER A 86 -5.30 9.89 -14.23
C SER A 86 -4.91 8.43 -14.37
N ILE A 87 -4.11 7.93 -13.43
CA ILE A 87 -3.70 6.53 -13.33
C ILE A 87 -4.32 5.95 -12.07
N THR A 88 -5.08 4.87 -12.23
CA THR A 88 -5.72 4.18 -11.12
C THR A 88 -5.06 2.84 -10.83
N PHE A 89 -4.88 2.53 -9.55
CA PHE A 89 -4.27 1.29 -9.08
C PHE A 89 -5.27 0.34 -8.40
N LYS A 90 -6.58 0.55 -8.65
CA LYS A 90 -7.63 -0.26 -8.02
C LYS A 90 -7.49 -1.76 -8.34
N GLU A 91 -7.12 -2.10 -9.56
CA GLU A 91 -6.97 -3.50 -9.96
C GLU A 91 -5.73 -4.14 -9.31
N ASP A 92 -4.62 -3.41 -9.20
CA ASP A 92 -3.42 -3.89 -8.48
C ASP A 92 -3.73 -4.17 -7.01
N ILE A 93 -4.46 -3.27 -6.37
CA ILE A 93 -4.88 -3.41 -4.96
C ILE A 93 -5.82 -4.61 -4.79
N LYS A 94 -6.77 -4.82 -5.71
CA LYS A 94 -7.66 -6.00 -5.70
C LYS A 94 -6.87 -7.30 -5.88
N GLU A 95 -5.91 -7.34 -6.78
CA GLU A 95 -5.08 -8.53 -7.02
C GLU A 95 -4.29 -8.91 -5.76
N ILE A 96 -3.68 -7.94 -5.09
CA ILE A 96 -3.01 -8.14 -3.80
C ILE A 96 -3.99 -8.67 -2.77
N PHE A 97 -5.19 -8.10 -2.70
CA PHE A 97 -6.19 -8.51 -1.73
C PHE A 97 -6.65 -9.96 -1.95
N GLU A 98 -6.95 -10.34 -3.18
CA GLU A 98 -7.31 -11.72 -3.53
C GLU A 98 -6.17 -12.69 -3.23
N LEU A 99 -4.92 -12.30 -3.48
CA LEU A 99 -3.74 -13.09 -3.12
C LEU A 99 -3.69 -13.34 -1.60
N LEU A 100 -3.84 -12.29 -0.79
CA LEU A 100 -3.81 -12.40 0.67
C LEU A 100 -4.99 -13.21 1.21
N LYS A 101 -6.18 -13.06 0.61
CA LYS A 101 -7.38 -13.81 0.96
C LYS A 101 -7.21 -15.31 0.70
N ASN A 102 -6.63 -15.67 -0.44
CA ASN A 102 -6.35 -17.06 -0.80
C ASN A 102 -5.26 -17.69 0.07
N ASN A 103 -4.35 -16.88 0.63
CA ASN A 103 -3.25 -17.31 1.49
C ASN A 103 -3.41 -16.83 2.95
N LYS A 104 -4.67 -16.74 3.42
CA LYS A 104 -4.97 -16.14 4.73
C LYS A 104 -4.22 -16.82 5.87
N LYS A 105 -4.04 -18.14 5.79
CA LYS A 105 -3.45 -18.94 6.87
C LYS A 105 -1.98 -18.57 7.05
N GLU A 106 -1.24 -18.53 5.95
CA GLU A 106 0.16 -18.14 5.87
C GLU A 106 0.32 -16.70 6.38
N LEU A 107 -0.52 -15.78 5.89
CA LEU A 107 -0.56 -14.40 6.36
C LEU A 107 -0.76 -14.32 7.89
N TYR A 108 -1.66 -15.10 8.48
CA TYR A 108 -1.86 -15.12 9.93
C TYR A 108 -0.65 -15.63 10.71
N GLU A 109 0.07 -16.62 10.18
CA GLU A 109 1.24 -17.16 10.84
C GLU A 109 2.42 -16.19 10.79
N ASP A 110 2.58 -15.47 9.68
CA ASP A 110 3.56 -14.41 9.49
C ASP A 110 3.29 -13.21 10.41
N LEU A 111 2.04 -12.69 10.40
CA LEU A 111 1.66 -11.54 11.24
C LEU A 111 1.74 -11.84 12.75
N LYS A 112 1.39 -13.05 13.18
CA LYS A 112 1.50 -13.47 14.59
C LYS A 112 2.92 -13.91 14.98
N GLY A 113 3.88 -13.87 14.06
CA GLY A 113 5.28 -14.11 14.34
C GLY A 113 5.61 -15.55 14.74
N LYS A 114 4.88 -16.56 14.25
CA LYS A 114 5.22 -17.97 14.54
C LYS A 114 6.63 -18.34 14.04
N TYR A 115 7.21 -17.57 13.13
CA TYR A 115 8.59 -17.71 12.69
C TYR A 115 9.65 -17.20 13.70
N LYS A 116 9.27 -16.43 14.73
CA LYS A 116 10.21 -16.01 15.80
C LYS A 116 10.63 -17.14 16.74
N LEU A 117 10.00 -18.32 16.68
CA LEU A 117 10.28 -19.45 17.58
C LEU A 117 11.09 -20.58 16.94
N LYS A 118 11.39 -20.55 15.64
CA LYS A 118 12.17 -21.61 14.97
C LYS A 118 13.67 -21.34 14.83
N SER A 119 14.17 -20.15 15.15
CA SER A 119 15.61 -19.84 15.03
C SER A 119 16.44 -20.04 16.32
N LYS A 120 15.84 -20.56 17.41
CA LYS A 120 16.57 -20.81 18.68
C LYS A 120 16.97 -22.26 18.95
N ASN A 121 16.56 -23.24 18.14
CA ASN A 121 16.82 -24.67 18.40
C ASN A 121 17.50 -25.40 17.24
N SER A 122 18.54 -24.80 16.65
CA SER A 122 19.43 -25.52 15.74
C SER A 122 20.89 -25.22 16.08
N VAL A 123 21.27 -25.56 17.31
CA VAL A 123 22.63 -25.98 17.67
C VAL A 123 22.48 -27.06 18.74
N LEU A 124 22.49 -28.32 18.32
CA LEU A 124 23.01 -29.46 19.07
C LEU A 124 23.72 -30.36 18.07
#